data_AF-A0A955EB08-F1
#
_entry.id   AF-A0A955EB08-F1
#
_cell.length_a   1.000
_cell.length_b   1.000
_cell.length_c   1.000
_cell.angle_alpha   90.00
_cell.angle_beta   90.00
_cell.angle_gamma   90.00
#
_symmetry.space_group_name_H-M   'P 1'
#
loop_
_entity.id
_entity.type
_entity.pdbx_description
1 polymer ?
#
loop_
_entity_poly.entity_id
_entity_poly.type
_entity_poly.pdbx_seq_one_letter_code
_entity_poly.pdbx_strand_id
1 'polypeptide(L)'
;LVSDRELQKVKNQSAADVYRSLQNNFFIMLQLGYYEAQGGWEYINNMPRAIQAVTADDVQRVANSYFSETNRAVATFNRKAGSTEDPDFAAMKAALPAEMAAMAPMIKQQIESQLASASLDELMQAQAETQAQMAQMPAEMKPVMEFALKKIAKRIAELKAAENN
;
A
#
# COMPACT_ATOMS: atom_id res chain seq x y z
N LEU A 1 32.54 5.55 -0.30
CA LEU A 1 33.54 4.47 -0.34
C LEU A 1 33.14 3.43 0.70
N VAL A 2 33.18 2.15 0.34
CA VAL A 2 32.86 1.03 1.24
C VAL A 2 33.99 0.88 2.25
N SER A 3 33.67 0.82 3.54
CA SER A 3 34.70 0.62 4.56
C SER A 3 35.14 -0.85 4.65
N ASP A 4 36.39 -1.10 5.03
CA ASP A 4 36.91 -2.46 5.24
C ASP A 4 36.07 -3.25 6.25
N ARG A 5 35.59 -2.57 7.29
CA ARG A 5 34.72 -3.15 8.31
C ARG A 5 33.39 -3.63 7.70
N GLU A 6 32.77 -2.84 6.84
CA GLU A 6 31.52 -3.21 6.18
C GLU A 6 31.72 -4.36 5.20
N LEU A 7 32.78 -4.31 4.39
CA LEU A 7 33.10 -5.40 3.47
C LEU A 7 33.36 -6.71 4.22
N GLN A 8 34.15 -6.66 5.31
CA GLN A 8 34.42 -7.83 6.13
C GLN A 8 33.17 -8.37 6.81
N LYS A 9 32.26 -7.50 7.26
CA LYS A 9 30.97 -7.90 7.83
C LYS A 9 30.16 -8.73 6.82
N VAL A 10 30.05 -8.26 5.57
CA VAL A 10 29.30 -8.98 4.52
C VAL A 10 29.98 -10.31 4.17
N LYS A 11 31.31 -10.34 4.07
CA LYS A 11 32.07 -11.58 3.86
C LYS A 11 31.84 -12.62 4.96
N ASN A 12 31.79 -12.17 6.22
CA ASN A 12 31.51 -13.05 7.36
C ASN A 12 30.07 -13.58 7.33
N GLN A 13 29.10 -12.74 6.95
CA GLN A 13 27.70 -13.16 6.80
C GLN A 13 27.56 -14.22 5.71
N SER A 14 28.16 -14.01 4.54
CA SER A 14 28.15 -14.98 3.44
C SER A 14 28.77 -16.33 3.87
N ALA A 15 29.90 -16.32 4.57
CA ALA A 15 30.51 -17.55 5.07
C ALA A 15 29.61 -18.29 6.07
N ALA A 16 28.94 -17.56 6.97
CA ALA A 16 28.00 -18.14 7.92
C ALA A 16 26.77 -18.76 7.23
N ASP A 17 26.25 -18.12 6.18
CA ASP A 17 25.10 -18.63 5.45
C ASP A 17 25.42 -19.89 4.65
N VAL A 18 26.62 -19.95 4.04
CA VAL A 18 27.12 -21.20 3.43
C VAL A 18 27.24 -22.30 4.47
N TYR A 19 27.80 -22.02 5.66
CA TYR A 19 27.90 -23.02 6.72
C TYR A 19 26.53 -23.55 7.17
N ARG A 20 25.54 -22.67 7.33
CA ARG A 20 24.17 -23.04 7.70
C ARG A 20 23.49 -23.86 6.61
N SER A 21 23.70 -23.53 5.33
CA SER A 21 23.08 -24.30 4.23
C SER A 21 23.57 -25.75 4.17
N LEU A 22 24.81 -26.01 4.61
CA LEU A 22 25.37 -27.37 4.70
C LEU A 22 24.71 -28.24 5.78
N GLN A 23 23.96 -27.66 6.72
CA GLN A 23 23.33 -28.42 7.81
C GLN A 23 22.04 -29.14 7.38
N ASN A 24 21.55 -28.89 6.17
CA ASN A 24 20.28 -29.44 5.70
C ASN A 24 20.35 -29.82 4.22
N ASN A 25 20.24 -31.13 3.95
CA ASN A 25 20.31 -31.72 2.62
C ASN A 25 19.28 -31.14 1.63
N PHE A 26 18.11 -30.70 2.10
CA PHE A 26 17.12 -30.05 1.24
C PHE A 26 17.62 -28.73 0.66
N PHE A 27 18.30 -27.90 1.47
CA PHE A 27 18.86 -26.65 0.98
C PHE A 27 20.05 -26.88 0.04
N ILE A 28 20.87 -27.90 0.28
CA ILE A 28 21.92 -28.32 -0.66
C ILE A 28 21.31 -28.74 -1.99
N MET A 29 20.24 -29.55 -1.98
CA MET A 29 19.52 -29.96 -3.19
C MET A 29 19.01 -28.75 -3.99
N LEU A 30 18.40 -27.77 -3.32
CA LEU A 30 17.93 -26.54 -3.97
C LEU A 30 19.09 -25.73 -4.59
N GLN A 31 20.21 -25.61 -3.88
CA GLN A 31 21.40 -24.92 -4.39
C GLN A 31 21.99 -25.63 -5.62
N LEU A 32 22.09 -26.96 -5.60
CA LEU A 32 22.54 -27.74 -6.75
C LEU A 32 21.64 -27.51 -7.96
N GLY A 33 20.32 -27.58 -7.79
CA GLY A 33 19.38 -27.31 -8.88
C GLY A 33 19.48 -25.89 -9.44
N TYR A 34 19.68 -24.89 -8.57
CA TYR A 34 19.86 -23.50 -8.98
C TYR A 34 21.12 -23.29 -9.82
N TYR A 35 22.27 -23.86 -9.40
CA TYR A 35 23.53 -23.74 -10.13
C TYR A 35 23.54 -24.56 -11.41
N GLU A 36 22.95 -25.75 -11.39
CA GLU A 36 22.81 -26.58 -12.58
C GLU A 36 22.04 -25.84 -13.68
N ALA A 37 20.96 -25.15 -13.32
CA ALA A 37 20.17 -24.36 -14.26
C ALA A 37 20.92 -23.16 -14.87
N GLN A 38 22.05 -22.73 -14.28
CA GLN A 38 22.80 -21.55 -14.68
C GLN A 38 24.18 -21.82 -15.28
N GLY A 39 24.56 -23.09 -15.45
CA GLY A 39 25.79 -23.46 -16.16
C GLY A 39 26.73 -24.42 -15.43
N GLY A 40 26.31 -25.01 -14.30
CA GLY A 40 26.98 -26.17 -13.69
C GLY A 40 26.95 -26.14 -12.17
N TRP A 41 26.53 -27.25 -11.56
CA TRP A 41 26.46 -27.41 -10.11
C TRP A 41 27.81 -27.21 -9.40
N GLU A 42 28.95 -27.44 -10.08
CA GLU A 42 30.30 -27.35 -9.50
C GLU A 42 30.62 -25.95 -8.96
N TYR A 43 29.90 -24.93 -9.46
CA TYR A 43 30.06 -23.55 -9.01
C TYR A 43 29.79 -23.37 -7.51
N ILE A 44 29.00 -24.26 -6.89
CA ILE A 44 28.77 -24.28 -5.43
C ILE A 44 30.08 -24.35 -4.64
N ASN A 45 31.12 -24.99 -5.19
CA ASN A 45 32.44 -25.13 -4.54
C ASN A 45 33.32 -23.89 -4.73
N ASN A 46 33.13 -23.15 -5.81
CA ASN A 46 33.97 -22.02 -6.19
C ASN A 46 33.43 -20.68 -5.68
N MET A 47 32.11 -20.55 -5.53
CA MET A 47 31.46 -19.31 -5.12
C MET A 47 31.99 -18.76 -3.78
N PRO A 48 32.18 -19.56 -2.71
CA PRO A 48 32.67 -19.02 -1.45
C PRO A 48 34.05 -18.35 -1.59
N ARG A 49 34.96 -18.95 -2.37
CA ARG A 49 36.29 -18.38 -2.64
C ARG A 49 36.18 -17.09 -3.45
N ALA A 50 35.31 -17.06 -4.47
CA ALA A 50 35.10 -15.89 -5.30
C ALA A 50 34.59 -14.69 -4.47
N ILE A 51 33.63 -14.91 -3.55
CA ILE A 51 33.11 -13.86 -2.66
C ILE A 51 34.21 -13.32 -1.74
N GLN A 52 35.06 -14.20 -1.18
CA GLN A 52 36.16 -13.75 -0.31
C GLN A 52 37.22 -12.93 -1.05
N ALA A 53 37.38 -13.13 -2.36
CA ALA A 53 38.32 -12.37 -3.19
C ALA A 53 37.84 -10.96 -3.56
N VAL A 54 36.54 -10.64 -3.39
CA VAL A 54 35.98 -9.33 -3.73
C VAL A 54 36.64 -8.21 -2.93
N THR A 55 37.05 -7.14 -3.61
CA THR A 55 37.64 -5.95 -3.01
C THR A 55 36.64 -4.79 -2.89
N ALA A 56 36.96 -3.77 -2.10
CA ALA A 56 36.15 -2.54 -2.04
C ALA A 56 36.11 -1.82 -3.41
N ASP A 57 37.23 -1.85 -4.14
CA ASP A 57 37.34 -1.27 -5.48
C ASP A 57 36.45 -2.00 -6.49
N ASP A 58 36.33 -3.33 -6.39
CA ASP A 58 35.39 -4.09 -7.23
C ASP A 58 33.94 -3.67 -7.01
N VAL A 59 33.55 -3.48 -5.74
CA VAL A 59 32.20 -3.03 -5.39
C VAL A 59 31.95 -1.64 -5.96
N GLN A 60 32.90 -0.72 -5.80
CA GLN A 60 32.78 0.64 -6.32
C GLN A 60 32.72 0.67 -7.85
N ARG A 61 33.53 -0.16 -8.52
CA ARG A 61 33.55 -0.31 -9.97
C ARG A 61 32.20 -0.81 -10.50
N VAL A 62 31.63 -1.85 -9.88
CA VAL A 62 30.34 -2.42 -10.28
C VAL A 62 29.20 -1.42 -10.05
N ALA A 63 29.20 -0.72 -8.90
CA ALA A 63 28.22 0.32 -8.62
C ALA A 63 28.24 1.43 -9.70
N ASN A 64 29.44 1.89 -10.07
CA ASN A 64 29.61 2.90 -11.12
C ASN A 64 29.22 2.39 -12.52
N SER A 65 29.35 1.08 -12.77
CA SER A 65 29.04 0.48 -14.06
C SER A 65 27.55 0.28 -14.29
N TYR A 66 26.80 -0.10 -13.26
CA TYR A 66 25.39 -0.53 -13.43
C TYR A 66 24.37 0.49 -12.91
N PHE A 67 24.70 1.35 -11.96
CA PHE A 67 23.78 2.36 -11.44
C PHE A 67 23.91 3.68 -12.20
N SER A 68 23.66 3.64 -13.51
CA SER A 68 23.54 4.84 -14.35
C SER A 68 22.09 5.35 -14.39
N GLU A 69 21.90 6.62 -14.72
CA GLU A 69 20.56 7.20 -14.90
C GLU A 69 19.76 6.51 -16.01
N THR A 70 20.48 6.01 -17.03
CA THR A 70 19.90 5.30 -18.17
C THR A 70 19.55 3.84 -17.87
N ASN A 71 20.09 3.25 -16.80
CA ASN A 71 19.84 1.86 -16.39
C ASN A 71 18.96 1.82 -15.13
N ARG A 72 17.79 2.47 -15.17
CA ARG A 72 16.88 2.57 -14.02
C ARG A 72 15.41 2.42 -14.44
N ALA A 73 14.72 1.45 -13.84
CA ALA A 73 13.27 1.37 -13.84
C ALA A 73 12.74 1.79 -12.46
N VAL A 74 11.92 2.86 -12.40
CA VAL A 74 11.32 3.35 -11.15
C VAL A 74 9.83 3.07 -11.18
N ALA A 75 9.34 2.31 -10.19
CA ALA A 75 7.92 2.13 -9.94
C ALA A 75 7.54 2.85 -8.65
N THR A 76 6.60 3.80 -8.73
CA THR A 76 6.06 4.50 -7.56
C THR A 76 4.63 4.04 -7.34
N PHE A 77 4.37 3.45 -6.17
CA PHE A 77 3.04 3.03 -5.76
C PHE A 77 2.45 4.07 -4.82
N ASN A 78 1.48 4.81 -5.31
CA ASN A 78 0.68 5.71 -4.49
C ASN A 78 -0.60 5.02 -4.07
N ARG A 79 -0.98 5.18 -2.80
CA ARG A 79 -2.28 4.71 -2.34
C ARG A 79 -3.38 5.58 -2.96
N LYS A 80 -4.54 4.99 -3.27
CA LYS A 80 -5.72 5.74 -3.75
C LYS A 80 -6.05 6.88 -2.75
N ALA A 81 -6.43 8.05 -3.28
CA ALA A 81 -6.95 9.15 -2.49
C ALA A 81 -8.16 8.66 -1.64
N GLY A 82 -8.25 9.08 -0.37
CA GLY A 82 -9.25 8.61 0.59
C GLY A 82 -8.77 7.53 1.57
N SER A 83 -7.45 7.32 1.66
CA SER A 83 -6.83 6.43 2.64
C SER A 83 -6.36 7.11 3.93
N THR A 84 -6.41 8.44 3.94
CA THR A 84 -6.64 9.24 5.13
C THR A 84 -8.14 9.24 5.41
N GLU A 85 -8.52 9.14 6.69
CA GLU A 85 -9.90 9.25 7.14
C GLU A 85 -10.55 10.48 6.46
N ASP A 86 -11.69 10.26 5.81
CA ASP A 86 -12.43 11.30 5.11
C ASP A 86 -12.72 12.46 6.07
N PRO A 87 -12.29 13.71 5.77
CA PRO A 87 -12.47 14.84 6.69
C PRO A 87 -13.93 15.07 7.11
N ASP A 88 -14.88 14.80 6.20
CA ASP A 88 -16.31 14.90 6.51
C ASP A 88 -16.75 13.79 7.48
N PHE A 89 -16.16 12.59 7.36
CA PHE A 89 -16.44 11.47 8.25
C PHE A 89 -15.80 11.69 9.64
N ALA A 90 -14.58 12.20 9.68
CA ALA A 90 -13.91 12.59 10.93
C ALA A 90 -14.70 13.68 11.67
N ALA A 91 -15.20 14.69 10.95
CA ALA A 91 -16.04 15.74 11.50
C ALA A 91 -17.39 15.21 12.03
N MET A 92 -18.06 14.32 11.28
CA MET A 92 -19.28 13.65 11.74
C MET A 92 -19.02 12.88 13.04
N LYS A 93 -18.00 12.01 13.05
CA LYS A 93 -17.65 11.18 14.21
C LYS A 93 -17.30 12.02 15.45
N ALA A 94 -16.61 13.14 15.28
CA ALA A 94 -16.25 14.04 16.38
C ALA A 94 -17.45 14.81 16.96
N ALA A 95 -18.49 15.06 16.16
CA ALA A 95 -19.70 15.78 16.58
C ALA A 95 -20.78 14.86 17.16
N LEU A 96 -20.62 13.53 17.08
CA LEU A 96 -21.59 12.56 17.59
C LEU A 96 -21.37 12.24 19.08
N PRO A 97 -22.44 11.93 19.83
CA PRO A 97 -22.33 11.34 21.16
C PRO A 97 -21.55 10.02 21.13
N ALA A 98 -20.89 9.65 22.23
CA ALA A 98 -19.98 8.50 22.29
C ALA A 98 -20.60 7.17 21.81
N GLU A 99 -21.89 6.97 22.08
CA GLU A 99 -22.63 5.77 21.65
C GLU A 99 -22.84 5.73 20.12
N MET A 100 -23.18 6.85 19.49
CA MET A 100 -23.31 6.95 18.03
C MET A 100 -21.96 7.03 17.30
N ALA A 101 -20.94 7.59 17.94
CA ALA A 101 -19.58 7.66 17.39
C ALA A 101 -18.95 6.27 17.18
N ALA A 102 -19.32 5.27 18.01
CA ALA A 102 -18.94 3.88 17.82
C ALA A 102 -19.61 3.24 16.59
N MET A 103 -20.81 3.69 16.24
CA MET A 103 -21.58 3.25 15.06
C MET A 103 -21.23 4.04 13.79
N ALA A 104 -20.45 5.13 13.91
CA ALA A 104 -20.03 5.95 12.78
C ALA A 104 -19.53 5.15 11.55
N PRO A 105 -18.62 4.16 11.67
CA PRO A 105 -18.18 3.41 10.49
C PRO A 105 -19.31 2.63 9.81
N MET A 106 -20.26 2.11 10.58
CA MET A 106 -21.44 1.40 10.06
C MET A 106 -22.39 2.38 9.37
N ILE A 107 -22.65 3.54 9.97
CA ILE A 107 -23.47 4.61 9.40
C ILE A 107 -22.88 5.10 8.07
N LYS A 108 -21.56 5.33 8.04
CA LYS A 108 -20.84 5.70 6.82
C LYS A 108 -21.03 4.66 5.73
N GLN A 109 -20.81 3.38 6.05
CA GLN A 109 -20.95 2.29 5.10
C GLN A 109 -22.38 2.16 4.57
N GLN A 110 -23.39 2.33 5.44
CA GLN A 110 -24.80 2.30 5.03
C GLN A 110 -25.13 3.44 4.06
N ILE A 111 -24.71 4.67 4.37
CA ILE A 111 -24.87 5.83 3.48
C ILE A 111 -24.17 5.58 2.14
N GLU A 112 -22.91 5.16 2.16
CA GLU A 112 -22.15 4.88 0.93
C GLU A 112 -22.78 3.77 0.08
N SER A 113 -23.32 2.72 0.72
CA SER A 113 -24.02 1.64 0.01
C SER A 113 -25.32 2.11 -0.66
N GLN A 114 -26.11 2.95 0.03
CA GLN A 114 -27.34 3.51 -0.51
C GLN A 114 -27.06 4.44 -1.70
N LEU A 115 -26.01 5.26 -1.59
CA LEU A 115 -25.56 6.16 -2.67
C LEU A 115 -25.00 5.43 -3.88
N ALA A 116 -24.40 4.26 -3.67
CA ALA A 116 -23.88 3.44 -4.76
C ALA A 116 -25.00 2.78 -5.56
N SER A 117 -26.11 2.40 -4.91
CA SER A 117 -27.25 1.74 -5.53
C SER A 117 -28.32 2.69 -6.10
N ALA A 118 -28.33 3.97 -5.70
CA ALA A 118 -29.36 4.92 -6.10
C ALA A 118 -29.08 5.60 -7.45
N SER A 119 -30.14 5.86 -8.20
CA SER A 119 -30.15 6.63 -9.45
C SER A 119 -30.11 8.15 -9.21
N LEU A 120 -29.86 8.93 -10.28
CA LEU A 120 -29.78 10.38 -10.19
C LEU A 120 -31.08 11.02 -9.64
N ASP A 121 -32.23 10.58 -10.14
CA ASP A 121 -33.54 11.08 -9.72
C ASP A 121 -33.85 10.72 -8.26
N GLU A 122 -33.56 9.47 -7.86
CA GLU A 122 -33.70 9.00 -6.47
C GLU A 122 -32.80 9.79 -5.52
N LEU A 123 -31.58 10.12 -5.93
CA LEU A 123 -30.66 10.93 -5.11
C LEU A 123 -31.13 12.38 -4.98
N MET A 124 -31.69 12.97 -6.03
CA MET A 124 -32.24 14.33 -5.97
C MET A 124 -33.49 14.40 -5.07
N GLN A 125 -34.35 13.38 -5.12
CA GLN A 125 -35.49 13.25 -4.21
C GLN A 125 -35.01 13.04 -2.77
N ALA A 126 -34.08 12.10 -2.56
CA ALA A 126 -33.49 11.84 -1.25
C ALA A 126 -32.84 13.10 -0.65
N GLN A 127 -32.19 13.94 -1.46
CA GLN A 127 -31.64 15.22 -1.02
C GLN A 127 -32.73 16.16 -0.48
N ALA A 128 -33.82 16.32 -1.22
CA ALA A 128 -34.93 17.20 -0.84
C ALA A 128 -35.63 16.70 0.42
N GLU A 129 -35.88 15.39 0.53
CA GLU A 129 -36.48 14.76 1.71
C GLU A 129 -35.59 14.89 2.94
N THR A 130 -34.29 14.59 2.79
CA THR A 130 -33.29 14.71 3.86
C THR A 130 -33.19 16.15 4.36
N GLN A 131 -33.26 17.14 3.46
CA GLN A 131 -33.21 18.56 3.80
C GLN A 131 -34.50 19.04 4.47
N ALA A 132 -35.66 18.53 4.07
CA ALA A 132 -36.95 18.81 4.71
C ALA A 132 -37.02 18.21 6.12
N GLN A 133 -36.52 16.99 6.31
CA GLN A 133 -36.51 16.31 7.60
C GLN A 133 -35.50 16.91 8.58
N MET A 134 -34.42 17.53 8.11
CA MET A 134 -33.46 18.22 8.98
C MET A 134 -34.10 19.29 9.89
N ALA A 135 -35.18 19.93 9.45
CA ALA A 135 -35.84 20.99 10.22
C ALA A 135 -36.61 20.46 11.44
N GLN A 136 -36.96 19.17 11.45
CA GLN A 136 -37.80 18.54 12.48
C GLN A 136 -37.03 17.51 13.33
N MET A 137 -35.73 17.35 13.09
CA MET A 137 -34.92 16.32 13.73
C MET A 137 -34.27 16.80 15.05
N PRO A 138 -34.05 15.87 16.00
CA PRO A 138 -33.23 16.12 17.18
C PRO A 138 -31.82 16.60 16.81
N ALA A 139 -31.26 17.52 17.59
CA ALA A 139 -29.94 18.10 17.36
C ALA A 139 -28.81 17.05 17.31
N GLU A 140 -29.03 15.88 17.93
CA GLU A 140 -28.09 14.77 18.05
C GLU A 140 -27.81 14.06 16.70
N MET A 141 -28.78 14.03 15.78
CA MET A 141 -28.64 13.37 14.47
C MET A 141 -28.23 14.31 13.34
N LYS A 142 -28.17 15.62 13.64
CA LYS A 142 -27.82 16.67 12.67
C LYS A 142 -26.46 16.43 11.99
N PRO A 143 -25.38 16.01 12.68
CA PRO A 143 -24.09 15.76 12.04
C PRO A 143 -24.12 14.61 11.01
N VAL A 144 -24.93 13.58 11.24
CA VAL A 144 -25.08 12.45 10.30
C VAL A 144 -25.78 12.90 9.02
N MET A 145 -26.85 13.70 9.15
CA MET A 145 -27.63 14.19 8.01
C MET A 145 -26.85 15.21 7.19
N GLU A 146 -26.06 16.07 7.83
CA GLU A 146 -25.14 16.98 7.14
C GLU A 146 -24.07 16.20 6.36
N PHE A 147 -23.52 15.13 6.94
CA PHE A 147 -22.61 14.22 6.24
C PHE A 147 -23.31 13.55 5.04
N ALA A 148 -24.52 13.02 5.23
CA ALA A 148 -25.30 12.38 4.18
C ALA A 148 -25.62 13.35 3.02
N LEU A 149 -26.08 14.58 3.30
CA LEU A 149 -26.37 15.60 2.29
C LEU A 149 -25.14 15.96 1.46
N LYS A 150 -23.97 16.11 2.10
CA LYS A 150 -22.70 16.32 1.37
C LYS A 150 -22.36 15.16 0.45
N LYS A 151 -22.55 13.92 0.90
CA LYS A 151 -22.28 12.72 0.08
C LYS A 151 -23.29 12.55 -1.06
N ILE A 152 -24.57 12.81 -0.82
CA ILE A 152 -25.62 12.84 -1.84
C ILE A 152 -25.27 13.88 -2.91
N ALA A 153 -24.98 15.12 -2.51
CA ALA A 153 -24.64 16.20 -3.44
C ALA A 153 -23.40 15.87 -4.29
N LYS A 154 -22.37 15.27 -3.69
CA LYS A 154 -21.18 14.82 -4.40
C LYS A 154 -21.52 13.74 -5.44
N ARG A 155 -22.32 12.74 -5.06
CA ARG A 155 -22.71 11.65 -5.96
C ARG A 155 -23.57 12.14 -7.14
N ILE A 156 -24.49 13.08 -6.88
CA ILE A 156 -25.28 13.75 -7.92
C ILE A 156 -24.35 14.46 -8.91
N ALA A 157 -23.34 15.20 -8.42
CA ALA A 157 -22.38 15.90 -9.28
C ALA A 157 -21.56 14.93 -10.14
N GLU A 158 -21.13 13.79 -9.57
CA GLU A 158 -20.41 12.74 -10.30
C GLU A 158 -21.28 12.10 -11.40
N LEU A 159 -22.55 11.80 -11.10
CA LEU A 159 -23.48 11.21 -12.08
C LEU A 159 -23.85 12.19 -13.20
N LYS A 160 -24.12 13.46 -12.88
CA LYS A 160 -24.36 14.51 -13.89
C LYS A 160 -23.13 14.76 -14.78
N ALA A 161 -21.93 14.65 -14.21
CA ALA A 161 -20.69 14.76 -14.98
C ALA A 161 -20.49 13.57 -15.93
N ALA A 162 -20.94 12.37 -15.53
CA ALA A 162 -20.89 11.17 -16.34
C ALA A 162 -21.95 11.13 -17.46
N GLU A 163 -23.11 11.80 -17.30
CA GLU A 163 -24.12 11.93 -18.36
C GLU A 163 -23.75 12.95 -19.45
N ASN A 164 -22.89 13.92 -19.14
CA ASN A 164 -22.46 15.00 -20.04
C ASN A 164 -21.18 14.67 -20.84
N ASN A 165 -20.68 13.44 -20.77
CA ASN A 165 -19.43 13.00 -21.39
C ASN A 165 -19.62 11.67 -22.13
#